data_AF-S5TZ47-F1
#
_entry.id   AF-S5TZ47-F1
#
_cell.length_a   1.000
_cell.length_b   1.000
_cell.length_c   1.000
_cell.angle_alpha   90.00
_cell.angle_beta   90.00
_cell.angle_gamma   90.00
#
_symmetry.space_group_name_H-M   'P 1'
#
loop_
_entity.id
_entity.type
_entity.pdbx_description
1 polymer ?
#
loop_
_entity_poly.entity_id
_entity_poly.type
_entity_poly.pdbx_seq_one_letter_code
_entity_poly.pdbx_strand_id
1 'polypeptide(L)'
;MFISGCLADWSLAKLEFIHFAADGPTLPFWLVLLWLLFSITFEQCYRWLSGKLKVAALLGGLFGPASYWAASKLSSVSIQMPVEFTLLSAVFWAVLFVAFIKKRSLAA
;
A
#
# COMPACT_ATOMS: atom_id res chain seq x y z
N MET A 1 6.63 5.65 5.53
CA MET A 1 5.79 4.76 4.73
C MET A 1 4.53 4.42 5.50
N PHE A 2 4.70 3.98 6.75
CA PHE A 2 3.62 3.70 7.71
C PHE A 2 2.46 4.71 7.71
N ILE A 3 2.73 5.97 8.06
CA ILE A 3 1.68 7.01 8.15
C ILE A 3 0.96 7.19 6.80
N SER A 4 1.72 7.23 5.70
CA SER A 4 1.16 7.37 4.35
C SER A 4 0.25 6.21 3.98
N GLY A 5 0.64 4.98 4.34
CA GLY A 5 -0.14 3.77 4.10
C GLY A 5 -1.43 3.73 4.92
N CYS A 6 -1.32 3.97 6.24
CA CYS A 6 -2.49 4.04 7.11
C CYS A 6 -3.46 5.14 6.67
N LEU A 7 -2.95 6.32 6.30
CA LEU A 7 -3.80 7.41 5.82
C LEU A 7 -4.52 7.02 4.53
N ALA A 8 -3.82 6.38 3.59
CA ALA A 8 -4.41 5.93 2.33
C ALA A 8 -5.52 4.90 2.55
N ASP A 9 -5.28 3.86 3.36
CA ASP A 9 -6.30 2.84 3.63
C ASP A 9 -7.50 3.41 4.38
N TRP A 10 -7.26 4.35 5.30
CA TRP A 10 -8.34 5.05 5.98
C TRP A 10 -9.17 5.88 5.00
N SER A 11 -8.52 6.59 4.07
CA SER A 11 -9.22 7.34 3.02
C SER A 11 -10.01 6.43 2.07
N LEU A 12 -9.44 5.30 1.66
CA LEU A 12 -10.12 4.32 0.81
C LEU A 12 -11.36 3.74 1.51
N ALA A 13 -11.26 3.49 2.82
CA ALA A 13 -12.40 3.05 3.61
C ALA A 13 -13.47 4.14 3.77
N LYS A 14 -13.06 5.38 4.05
CA LYS A 14 -13.97 6.52 4.19
C LYS A 14 -14.69 6.91 2.91
N LEU A 15 -14.07 6.64 1.76
CA LEU A 15 -14.63 6.89 0.44
C LEU A 15 -15.36 5.65 -0.13
N GLU A 16 -15.60 4.62 0.69
CA GLU A 16 -16.35 3.41 0.34
C GLU A 16 -15.71 2.58 -0.81
N PHE A 17 -14.40 2.74 -1.07
CA PHE A 17 -13.69 1.88 -2.03
C PHE A 17 -13.43 0.48 -1.46
N ILE A 18 -13.18 0.40 -0.15
CA ILE A 18 -12.96 -0.85 0.60
C ILE A 18 -13.78 -0.87 1.87
N HIS A 19 -14.42 -2.00 2.19
CA HIS A 19 -15.10 -2.19 3.47
C HIS A 19 -14.41 -3.27 4.28
N PHE A 20 -14.19 -2.98 5.56
CA PHE A 20 -13.72 -3.95 6.54
C PHE A 20 -14.92 -4.48 7.34
N ALA A 21 -14.93 -5.77 7.66
CA ALA A 21 -16.02 -6.36 8.44
C ALA A 21 -16.11 -5.87 9.90
N ALA A 22 -15.10 -5.16 10.41
CA ALA A 22 -15.19 -4.50 11.70
C ALA A 22 -15.94 -3.17 11.52
N ASP A 23 -17.21 -3.12 11.93
CA ASP A 23 -18.03 -1.92 11.86
C ASP A 23 -17.45 -0.83 12.79
N GLY A 24 -16.74 0.13 12.22
CA GLY A 24 -16.14 1.23 12.96
C GLY A 24 -15.39 2.23 12.09
N PRO A 25 -15.19 3.49 12.57
CA PRO A 25 -14.50 4.53 11.82
C PRO A 25 -12.97 4.36 11.79
N THR A 26 -12.44 3.36 12.48
CA THR A 26 -11.01 3.11 12.68
C THR A 26 -10.53 1.95 11.83
N LEU A 27 -9.28 2.02 11.38
CA LEU A 27 -8.64 0.91 10.69
C LEU A 27 -8.55 -0.33 11.61
N PRO A 28 -8.75 -1.54 11.07
CA PRO A 28 -8.53 -2.76 11.83
C PRO A 28 -7.11 -2.84 12.38
N PHE A 29 -6.97 -3.29 13.63
CA PHE A 29 -5.68 -3.36 14.30
C PHE A 29 -4.64 -4.20 13.52
N TRP A 30 -5.08 -5.29 12.89
CA TRP A 30 -4.21 -6.13 12.07
C TRP A 30 -3.62 -5.39 10.86
N LEU A 31 -4.36 -4.45 10.27
CA LEU A 31 -3.89 -3.68 9.11
C LEU A 31 -2.86 -2.64 9.54
N VAL A 32 -3.07 -2.01 10.70
CA VAL A 32 -2.08 -1.10 11.30
C VAL A 32 -0.77 -1.85 11.56
N LEU A 33 -0.83 -3.05 12.15
CA LEU A 33 0.36 -3.87 12.37
C LEU A 33 1.04 -4.28 11.05
N LEU A 34 0.25 -4.63 10.04
CA LEU A 34 0.77 -4.97 8.71
C LEU A 34 1.56 -3.80 8.12
N TRP A 35 1.00 -2.58 8.14
CA TRP A 35 1.71 -1.39 7.67
C TRP A 35 2.98 -1.09 8.45
N LEU A 36 2.97 -1.31 9.76
CA LEU A 36 4.14 -1.11 10.61
C LEU A 36 5.27 -2.07 10.21
N LEU A 37 4.98 -3.36 10.15
CA LEU A 37 5.95 -4.41 9.78
C LEU A 37 6.46 -4.23 8.35
N PHE A 38 5.56 -3.92 7.42
CA PHE A 38 5.93 -3.65 6.04
C PHE A 38 6.87 -2.45 5.96
N SER A 39 6.60 -1.37 6.69
CA SER A 39 7.47 -0.19 6.71
C SER A 39 8.87 -0.47 7.25
N ILE A 40 8.99 -1.31 8.28
CA ILE A 40 10.28 -1.70 8.87
C ILE A 40 11.09 -2.57 7.90
N THR A 41 10.43 -3.52 7.24
CA THR A 41 11.09 -4.48 6.35
C THR A 41 11.35 -3.93 4.96
N PHE A 42 10.59 -2.91 4.53
CA PHE A 42 10.65 -2.33 3.19
C PHE A 42 12.08 -1.97 2.77
N GLU A 43 12.83 -1.29 3.65
CA GLU A 43 14.16 -0.79 3.30
C GLU A 43 15.12 -1.91 2.92
N GLN A 44 15.17 -2.97 3.72
CA GLN A 44 16.10 -4.08 3.49
C GLN A 44 15.65 -4.92 2.29
N CYS A 45 14.35 -5.21 2.17
CA CYS A 45 13.81 -6.01 1.07
C CYS A 45 13.98 -5.35 -0.30
N TYR A 46 13.88 -4.03 -0.37
CA TYR A 46 13.90 -3.28 -1.62
C TYR A 46 15.16 -2.44 -1.84
N ARG A 47 16.21 -2.62 -1.02
CA ARG A 47 17.48 -1.90 -1.13
C ARG A 47 18.11 -1.95 -2.53
N TRP A 48 17.93 -3.08 -3.22
CA TRP A 48 18.44 -3.30 -4.58
C TRP A 48 17.77 -2.45 -5.67
N LEU A 49 16.66 -1.77 -5.34
CA LEU A 49 15.95 -0.82 -6.21
C LEU A 49 16.54 0.59 -6.17
N SER A 50 17.54 0.86 -5.32
CA SER A 50 18.23 2.15 -5.31
C SER A 50 18.76 2.49 -6.71
N GLY A 51 18.49 3.71 -7.19
CA GLY A 51 18.79 4.16 -8.55
C GLY A 51 17.88 3.61 -9.66
N LYS A 52 16.98 2.65 -9.37
CA LYS A 52 16.09 1.99 -10.35
C LYS A 52 14.62 2.43 -10.19
N LEU A 53 14.37 3.74 -10.19
CA LEU A 53 13.04 4.31 -9.88
C LEU A 53 11.92 3.79 -10.82
N LYS A 54 12.22 3.53 -12.09
CA LYS A 54 11.24 2.95 -13.03
C LYS A 54 10.81 1.55 -12.61
N VAL A 55 11.76 0.72 -12.17
CA VAL A 55 11.47 -0.64 -11.67
C VAL A 55 10.69 -0.56 -10.37
N ALA A 56 11.04 0.38 -9.47
CA ALA A 56 10.28 0.62 -8.25
C ALA A 56 8.82 1.01 -8.53
N ALA A 57 8.58 1.89 -9.51
CA ALA A 57 7.23 2.28 -9.93
C ALA A 57 6.43 1.09 -10.48
N LEU A 58 7.04 0.28 -11.35
CA LEU A 58 6.39 -0.88 -11.94
C LEU A 58 6.06 -1.94 -10.88
N LEU A 59 7.02 -2.29 -10.02
CA LEU A 59 6.80 -3.27 -8.96
C LEU A 59 5.75 -2.77 -7.96
N GLY A 60 5.84 -1.51 -7.51
CA GLY A 60 4.84 -0.92 -6.63
C GLY A 60 3.45 -0.92 -7.27
N GLY A 61 3.34 -0.42 -8.50
CA GLY A 61 2.07 -0.31 -9.19
C GLY A 61 1.40 -1.64 -9.54
N LEU A 62 2.17 -2.72 -9.69
CA LEU A 62 1.62 -4.07 -9.93
C LEU A 62 1.34 -4.82 -8.62
N PHE A 63 2.33 -4.91 -7.75
CA PHE A 63 2.23 -5.73 -6.53
C PHE A 63 1.44 -5.05 -5.41
N GLY A 64 1.35 -3.73 -5.42
CA GLY A 64 0.49 -2.95 -4.54
C GLY A 64 -0.99 -3.35 -4.64
N PRO A 65 -1.68 -3.10 -5.78
CA PRO A 65 -3.07 -3.54 -5.96
C PRO A 65 -3.24 -5.06 -5.86
N ALA A 66 -2.27 -5.86 -6.33
CA ALA A 66 -2.34 -7.31 -6.18
C ALA A 66 -2.40 -7.75 -4.70
N SER A 67 -1.70 -7.04 -3.80
CA SER A 67 -1.74 -7.32 -2.36
C SER A 67 -3.13 -7.10 -1.74
N TYR A 68 -3.86 -6.07 -2.17
CA TYR A 68 -5.24 -5.84 -1.72
C TYR A 68 -6.20 -6.89 -2.26
N TRP A 69 -6.06 -7.29 -3.53
CA TRP A 69 -6.85 -8.38 -4.08
C TRP A 69 -6.60 -9.70 -3.35
N ALA A 70 -5.33 -10.01 -3.05
CA ALA A 70 -5.00 -11.17 -2.22
C ALA A 70 -5.64 -11.07 -0.83
N ALA A 71 -5.57 -9.90 -0.19
CA ALA A 71 -6.21 -9.66 1.10
C ALA A 71 -7.72 -9.88 1.04
N SER A 72 -8.41 -9.42 -0.02
CA SER A 72 -9.85 -9.63 -0.20
C SER A 72 -10.28 -11.11 -0.28
N LYS A 73 -9.33 -12.02 -0.49
CA LYS A 73 -9.56 -13.47 -0.49
C LYS A 73 -9.17 -14.15 0.82
N LEU A 74 -8.31 -13.50 1.62
CA LEU A 74 -7.73 -14.07 2.84
C LEU A 74 -8.30 -13.45 4.12
N SER A 75 -8.86 -12.26 4.04
CA SER A 75 -9.41 -11.52 5.17
C SER A 75 -10.78 -10.95 4.83
N SER A 76 -11.48 -10.46 5.87
CA SER A 76 -12.81 -9.88 5.75
C SER A 76 -12.80 -8.44 5.21
N VAL A 77 -11.97 -8.16 4.19
CA VAL A 77 -11.97 -6.91 3.43
C VAL A 77 -12.65 -7.13 2.08
N SER A 78 -13.56 -6.24 1.71
CA SER A 78 -14.27 -6.30 0.43
C SER A 78 -13.97 -5.06 -0.40
N ILE A 79 -13.74 -5.25 -1.69
CA ILE A 79 -13.47 -4.18 -2.66
C ILE A 79 -14.79 -3.88 -3.39
N GLN A 80 -15.27 -2.63 -3.29
CA GLN A 80 -16.60 -2.25 -3.80
C GLN A 80 -16.54 -1.69 -5.24
N MET A 81 -15.46 -0.98 -5.57
CA MET A 81 -15.23 -0.38 -6.90
C MET A 81 -13.96 -0.96 -7.55
N PRO A 82 -14.01 -2.20 -8.08
CA PRO A 82 -12.83 -2.97 -8.47
C PRO A 82 -11.86 -2.25 -9.41
N VAL A 83 -12.39 -1.57 -10.44
CA VAL A 83 -11.57 -0.95 -11.48
C VAL A 83 -10.91 0.31 -10.96
N GLU A 84 -11.71 1.22 -10.40
CA GLU A 84 -11.27 2.49 -9.84
C GLU A 84 -10.30 2.27 -8.69
N PHE A 85 -10.63 1.35 -7.78
CA PHE A 85 -9.74 0.93 -6.69
C PHE A 85 -8.41 0.43 -7.25
N THR A 86 -8.43 -0.49 -8.22
CA THR A 86 -7.20 -1.07 -8.77
C THR A 86 -6.32 0.00 -9.43
N LEU A 87 -6.92 0.92 -10.19
CA LEU A 87 -6.18 2.01 -10.84
C LEU A 87 -5.61 3.00 -9.82
N LEU A 88 -6.41 3.42 -8.84
CA LEU A 88 -5.97 4.33 -7.78
C LEU A 88 -4.87 3.71 -6.93
N SER A 89 -5.04 2.45 -6.51
CA SER A 89 -4.01 1.72 -5.77
C SER A 89 -2.75 1.53 -6.59
N ALA A 90 -2.84 1.22 -7.89
CA ALA A 90 -1.66 1.10 -8.76
C ALA A 90 -0.87 2.42 -8.81
N VAL A 91 -1.54 3.54 -9.01
CA VAL A 91 -0.90 4.87 -9.04
C VAL A 91 -0.30 5.21 -7.68
N PHE A 92 -1.09 5.05 -6.61
CA PHE A 92 -0.63 5.33 -5.24
C PHE A 92 0.63 4.54 -4.90
N TRP A 93 0.62 3.22 -5.13
CA TRP A 93 1.75 2.36 -4.79
C TRP A 93 2.98 2.63 -5.66
N ALA A 94 2.80 2.92 -6.95
CA ALA A 94 3.92 3.32 -7.82
C ALA A 94 4.60 4.60 -7.30
N VAL A 95 3.80 5.61 -6.94
CA VAL A 95 4.31 6.88 -6.38
C VAL A 95 4.97 6.63 -5.02
N LEU A 96 4.35 5.85 -4.15
CA LEU A 96 4.86 5.53 -2.82
C LEU A 96 6.23 4.84 -2.90
N PHE A 97 6.36 3.80 -3.73
CA PHE A 97 7.63 3.10 -3.94
C PHE A 97 8.71 4.05 -4.46
N VAL A 98 8.41 4.84 -5.48
CA VAL A 98 9.38 5.81 -6.03
C VAL A 98 9.82 6.82 -4.98
N ALA A 99 8.88 7.38 -4.22
CA ALA A 99 9.18 8.39 -3.21
C ALA A 99 10.11 7.85 -2.10
N PHE A 100 9.81 6.66 -1.57
CA PHE A 100 10.60 6.06 -0.49
C PHE A 100 11.96 5.54 -0.96
N ILE A 101 12.05 4.94 -2.15
CA ILE A 101 13.34 4.52 -2.73
C ILE A 101 14.20 5.75 -3.08
N LYS A 102 13.61 6.80 -3.66
CA LYS A 102 14.35 8.04 -3.98
C LYS A 102 14.88 8.73 -2.73
N LYS A 103 14.05 8.87 -1.68
CA LYS A 103 14.48 9.46 -0.40
C LYS A 103 15.68 8.72 0.18
N ARG A 104 15.71 7.38 0.04
CA ARG A 104 16.85 6.58 0.50
C ARG A 104 18.11 6.80 -0.32
N SER A 105 17.99 6.83 -1.65
CA SER A 105 19.14 7.03 -2.55
C SER A 105 19.85 8.37 -2.34
N LEU A 106 19.16 9.37 -1.79
CA LEU A 106 19.75 10.68 -1.47
C LEU A 106 20.45 10.71 -0.09
N ALA A 107 20.20 9.71 0.76
CA ALA A 107 20.74 9.59 2.12
C ALA A 107 21.84 8.53 2.23
N ALA A 108 22.31 7.99 1.10
CA ALA A 108 23.39 7.01 0.98
C ALA A 108 24.53 7.65 0.17
#